data_AF-A0A0F9HYI2-F1
#
_entry.id   AF-A0A0F9HYI2-F1
#
_cell.length_a   1.000
_cell.length_b   1.000
_cell.length_c   1.000
_cell.angle_alpha   90.00
_cell.angle_beta   90.00
_cell.angle_gamma   90.00
#
_symmetry.space_group_name_H-M   'P 1'
#
loop_
_entity.id
_entity.type
_entity.pdbx_description
1 polymer ?
#
loop_
_entity_poly.entity_id
_entity_poly.type
_entity_poly.pdbx_seq_one_letter_code
_entity_poly.pdbx_strand_id
1 'polypeptide(L)'
;MGDMHDDVKRRLEDAGRTLMMLPMPADGMPAGNRAAWPDVMQRFWDVVGVADEGSVEERQEALAQVRNATKLRASRAAITRLDEVLEWLLKIERPHHRKAVMARMLVHPVSERPVHSWGQIAKVLGTNRSTVRRWYEGGVKAILETLAEAA
;
A
#
# COMPACT_ATOMS: atom_id res chain seq x y z
N MET A 1 -12.24 20.75 -6.61
CA MET A 1 -12.24 19.28 -6.37
C MET A 1 -10.97 18.59 -6.85
N GLY A 2 -10.28 19.06 -7.91
CA GLY A 2 -8.98 18.51 -8.32
C GLY A 2 -7.90 18.57 -7.23
N ASP A 3 -7.83 19.67 -6.49
CA ASP A 3 -6.86 19.88 -5.41
C ASP A 3 -6.97 18.83 -4.28
N MET A 4 -8.19 18.51 -3.83
CA MET A 4 -8.41 17.50 -2.79
C MET A 4 -8.09 16.08 -3.26
N HIS A 5 -8.37 15.78 -4.53
CA HIS A 5 -8.03 14.48 -5.11
C HIS A 5 -6.52 14.28 -5.23
N ASP A 6 -5.79 15.33 -5.61
CA ASP A 6 -4.33 15.28 -5.69
C ASP A 6 -3.68 15.26 -4.30
N ASP A 7 -4.28 15.92 -3.30
CA ASP A 7 -3.87 15.78 -1.89
C ASP A 7 -4.02 14.34 -1.38
N VAL A 8 -5.17 13.70 -1.59
CA VAL A 8 -5.39 12.30 -1.18
C VAL A 8 -4.35 11.38 -1.80
N LYS A 9 -4.05 11.55 -3.09
CA LYS A 9 -3.01 10.76 -3.77
C LYS A 9 -1.63 10.99 -3.18
N ARG A 10 -1.25 12.25 -2.95
CA ARG A 10 0.03 12.60 -2.33
C ARG A 10 0.16 11.97 -0.94
N ARG A 11 -0.89 12.04 -0.12
CA ARG A 11 -0.91 11.47 1.23
C ARG A 11 -0.83 9.94 1.22
N LEU A 12 -1.49 9.29 0.25
CA LEU A 12 -1.34 7.86 0.00
C LEU A 12 0.12 7.49 -0.33
N GLU A 13 0.77 8.22 -1.23
CA GLU A 13 2.17 7.98 -1.58
C GLU A 13 3.14 8.28 -0.42
N ASP A 14 2.90 9.32 0.37
CA ASP A 14 3.66 9.64 1.58
C ASP A 14 3.55 8.53 2.64
N ALA A 15 2.34 8.03 2.86
CA ALA A 15 2.08 6.93 3.77
C ALA A 15 2.77 5.65 3.27
N GLY A 16 2.67 5.33 1.98
CA GLY A 16 3.36 4.19 1.40
C GLY A 16 4.87 4.29 1.49
N ARG A 17 5.48 5.46 1.24
CA ARG A 17 6.90 5.70 1.48
C ARG A 17 7.28 5.44 2.93
N THR A 18 6.50 5.98 3.85
CA THR A 18 6.71 5.82 5.30
C THR A 18 6.68 4.34 5.67
N LEU A 19 5.71 3.60 5.16
CA LEU A 19 5.57 2.16 5.38
C LEU A 19 6.80 1.38 4.90
N MET A 20 7.35 1.72 3.73
CA MET A 20 8.56 1.09 3.18
C MET A 20 9.86 1.39 3.97
N MET A 21 9.83 2.40 4.84
CA MET A 21 10.93 2.74 5.75
C MET A 21 10.83 2.05 7.11
N LEU A 22 9.66 1.49 7.46
CA LEU A 22 9.48 0.83 8.76
C LEU A 22 10.20 -0.53 8.76
N PRO A 23 10.87 -0.89 9.88
CA PRO A 23 11.54 -2.18 9.99
C PRO A 23 10.51 -3.30 9.91
N MET A 24 10.57 -4.13 8.87
CA MET A 24 9.78 -5.36 8.83
C MET A 24 10.31 -6.33 9.90
N PRO A 25 9.47 -6.80 10.83
CA PRO A 25 9.83 -7.82 11.81
C PRO A 25 10.27 -9.13 11.14
N ALA A 26 11.05 -9.94 11.85
CA ALA A 26 11.74 -11.12 11.29
C ALA A 26 10.79 -12.23 10.79
N ASP A 27 9.54 -12.22 11.24
CA ASP A 27 8.45 -13.07 10.75
C ASP A 27 7.81 -12.55 9.45
N GLY A 28 8.34 -11.46 8.90
CA GLY A 28 7.84 -10.83 7.68
C GLY A 28 6.58 -9.98 7.89
N MET A 29 6.20 -9.69 9.14
CA MET A 29 4.91 -9.04 9.46
C MET A 29 5.07 -7.83 10.39
N PRO A 30 4.73 -6.60 9.98
CA PRO A 30 4.90 -5.38 10.78
C PRO A 30 3.96 -5.23 11.98
N ALA A 31 3.15 -6.25 12.29
CA ALA A 31 2.32 -6.31 13.49
C ALA A 31 3.15 -6.11 14.78
N GLY A 32 4.44 -6.47 14.77
CA GLY A 32 5.38 -6.23 15.87
C GLY A 32 5.67 -4.75 16.17
N ASN A 33 5.28 -3.80 15.29
CA ASN A 33 5.57 -2.37 15.43
C ASN A 33 4.38 -1.54 15.97
N ARG A 34 3.33 -2.17 16.50
CA ARG A 34 2.11 -1.49 17.03
C ARG A 34 1.30 -0.69 16.01
N ALA A 35 1.58 -0.81 14.72
CA ALA A 35 0.66 -0.35 13.70
C ALA A 35 -0.54 -1.31 13.75
N ALA A 36 -1.74 -0.82 14.06
CA ALA A 36 -2.96 -1.62 14.17
C ALA A 36 -3.41 -2.11 12.78
N TRP A 37 -2.62 -3.00 12.19
CA TRP A 37 -2.75 -3.44 10.82
C TRP A 37 -3.89 -4.45 10.70
N PRO A 38 -4.94 -4.13 9.92
CA PRO A 38 -6.07 -5.03 9.73
C PRO A 38 -5.68 -6.29 8.94
N ASP A 39 -6.32 -7.43 9.21
CA ASP A 39 -6.04 -8.73 8.56
C ASP A 39 -6.10 -8.69 7.03
N VAL A 40 -6.88 -7.77 6.44
CA VAL A 40 -6.91 -7.57 4.99
C VAL A 40 -5.57 -7.08 4.43
N MET A 41 -4.79 -6.38 5.24
CA MET A 41 -3.45 -5.91 4.88
C MET A 41 -2.41 -7.02 4.98
N GLN A 42 -2.60 -8.02 5.84
CA GLN A 42 -1.76 -9.23 5.90
C GLN A 42 -1.93 -10.07 4.62
N ARG A 43 -3.19 -10.40 4.26
CA ARG A 43 -3.52 -11.15 3.04
C ARG A 43 -3.14 -10.43 1.74
N PHE A 44 -2.97 -9.12 1.80
CA PHE A 44 -2.53 -8.32 0.67
C PHE A 44 -1.02 -8.52 0.40
N TRP A 45 -0.20 -8.60 1.44
CA TRP A 45 1.23 -8.90 1.32
C TRP A 45 1.49 -10.35 0.92
N ASP A 46 0.66 -11.29 1.36
CA ASP A 46 0.68 -12.68 0.86
C ASP A 46 0.45 -12.76 -0.66
N VAL A 47 -0.17 -11.73 -1.23
CA VAL A 47 -0.58 -11.65 -2.64
C VAL A 47 0.41 -10.78 -3.43
N VAL A 48 0.86 -9.66 -2.87
CA VAL A 48 1.70 -8.65 -3.55
C VAL A 48 3.20 -8.77 -3.22
N GLY A 49 3.56 -9.24 -2.04
CA GLY A 49 4.94 -9.56 -1.66
C GLY A 49 5.37 -10.97 -2.07
N VAL A 50 4.41 -11.79 -2.50
CA VAL A 50 4.60 -13.19 -2.85
C VAL A 50 3.71 -13.52 -4.04
N ALA A 51 4.21 -13.31 -5.25
CA ALA A 51 3.64 -14.07 -6.37
C ALA A 51 3.89 -15.56 -6.06
N ASP A 52 2.84 -16.35 -5.97
CA ASP A 52 2.84 -17.77 -5.58
C ASP A 52 3.56 -18.70 -6.60
N GLU A 53 4.12 -18.10 -7.65
CA GLU A 53 4.89 -18.76 -8.71
C GLU A 53 6.33 -18.25 -8.65
N GLY A 54 7.15 -18.88 -7.81
CA GLY A 54 8.57 -18.61 -7.73
C GLY A 54 9.26 -19.49 -6.67
N SER A 55 10.54 -19.75 -6.85
CA SER A 55 11.35 -20.48 -5.87
C SER A 55 11.39 -19.73 -4.52
N VAL A 56 11.75 -20.43 -3.45
CA VAL A 56 11.93 -19.83 -2.12
C VAL A 56 12.95 -18.68 -2.16
N GLU A 57 13.94 -18.75 -3.04
CA GLU A 57 14.96 -17.72 -3.24
C GLU A 57 14.39 -16.49 -3.97
N GLU A 58 13.57 -16.69 -5.00
CA GLU A 58 12.88 -15.59 -5.71
C GLU A 58 11.89 -14.87 -4.78
N ARG A 59 11.22 -15.62 -3.90
CA ARG A 59 10.42 -15.06 -2.79
C ARG A 59 11.28 -14.22 -1.85
N GLN A 60 12.43 -14.74 -1.41
CA GLN A 60 13.33 -14.01 -0.52
C GLN A 60 13.92 -12.75 -1.16
N GLU A 61 14.20 -12.76 -2.46
CA GLU A 61 14.73 -11.62 -3.18
C GLU A 61 13.67 -10.55 -3.46
N ALA A 62 12.44 -10.95 -3.82
CA ALA A 62 11.30 -10.05 -3.92
C ALA A 62 10.97 -9.42 -2.56
N LEU A 63 10.97 -10.22 -1.48
CA LEU A 63 10.85 -9.72 -0.13
C LEU A 63 12.02 -8.81 0.24
N ALA A 64 13.25 -9.06 -0.23
CA ALA A 64 14.40 -8.17 0.01
C ALA A 64 14.29 -6.82 -0.71
N GLN A 65 13.64 -6.76 -1.89
CA GLN A 65 13.31 -5.50 -2.57
C GLN A 65 12.21 -4.71 -1.84
N VAL A 66 11.35 -5.41 -1.10
CA VAL A 66 10.30 -4.82 -0.27
C VAL A 66 10.80 -4.50 1.15
N ARG A 67 11.75 -5.27 1.68
CA ARG A 67 12.32 -5.20 3.02
C ARG A 67 13.18 -3.97 3.15
N ASN A 68 12.83 -3.07 4.08
CA ASN A 68 13.67 -1.97 4.55
C ASN A 68 14.50 -1.38 3.39
N ALA A 69 13.81 -0.92 2.34
CA ALA A 69 14.44 -0.45 1.10
C ALA A 69 15.48 0.66 1.37
N THR A 70 15.42 1.26 2.56
CA THR A 70 16.43 2.13 3.10
C THR A 70 16.60 1.98 4.61
N LYS A 71 17.81 2.22 5.11
CA LYS A 71 18.09 2.50 6.54
C LYS A 71 17.51 3.86 7.00
N LEU A 72 16.48 4.37 6.32
CA LEU A 72 15.85 5.65 6.65
C LEU A 72 14.88 5.41 7.81
N ARG A 73 14.97 6.25 8.83
CA ARG A 73 14.07 6.18 9.98
C ARG A 73 12.91 7.14 9.76
N ALA A 74 11.69 6.61 9.68
CA ALA A 74 10.49 7.43 9.64
C ALA A 74 10.37 8.29 10.90
N SER A 75 9.89 9.53 10.75
CA SER A 75 9.60 10.42 11.89
C SER A 75 8.27 10.03 12.55
N ARG A 76 8.09 10.37 13.83
CA ARG A 76 6.83 10.13 14.55
C ARG A 76 5.62 10.74 13.83
N ALA A 77 5.78 11.95 13.29
CA ALA A 77 4.72 12.62 12.55
C ALA A 77 4.37 11.90 11.23
N ALA A 78 5.35 11.27 10.56
CA ALA A 78 5.10 10.46 9.39
C ALA A 78 4.31 9.19 9.75
N ILE A 79 4.63 8.55 10.87
CA ILE A 79 3.90 7.39 11.39
C ILE A 79 2.45 7.75 11.71
N THR A 80 2.20 8.89 12.38
CA THR A 80 0.83 9.34 12.65
C THR A 80 0.02 9.59 11.37
N ARG A 81 0.63 10.16 10.33
CA ARG A 81 -0.04 10.32 9.02
C ARG A 81 -0.27 8.99 8.31
N LEU A 82 0.63 8.03 8.48
CA LEU A 82 0.42 6.66 7.98
C LEU A 82 -0.81 6.06 8.66
N ASP A 83 -0.91 6.12 9.99
CA ASP A 83 -2.06 5.56 10.73
C ASP A 83 -3.40 6.12 10.21
N GLU A 84 -3.49 7.43 10.00
CA GLU A 84 -4.66 8.08 9.42
C GLU A 84 -5.01 7.54 8.02
N VAL A 85 -4.01 7.38 7.14
CA VAL A 85 -4.24 6.84 5.79
C VAL A 85 -4.67 5.37 5.83
N LEU A 86 -4.15 4.58 6.78
CA LEU A 86 -4.57 3.19 6.95
C LEU A 86 -6.04 3.10 7.38
N GLU A 87 -6.52 4.04 8.19
CA GLU A 87 -7.95 4.15 8.53
C GLU A 87 -8.81 4.45 7.30
N TRP A 88 -8.34 5.31 6.38
CA TRP A 88 -9.07 5.56 5.12
C TRP A 88 -9.23 4.31 4.27
N LEU A 89 -8.18 3.48 4.19
CA LEU A 89 -8.23 2.22 3.45
C LEU A 89 -9.29 1.27 4.02
N LEU A 90 -9.52 1.29 5.33
CA LEU A 90 -10.57 0.50 5.97
C LEU A 90 -11.99 0.90 5.54
N LYS A 91 -12.18 2.17 5.16
CA LYS A 91 -13.47 2.70 4.70
C LYS A 91 -13.80 2.28 3.26
N ILE A 92 -12.82 1.79 2.51
CA ILE A 92 -13.07 1.21 1.19
C ILE A 92 -13.74 -0.16 1.37
N GLU A 93 -15.05 -0.23 1.18
CA GLU A 93 -15.83 -1.47 1.38
C GLU A 93 -15.43 -2.58 0.42
N ARG A 94 -15.24 -2.24 -0.86
CA ARG A 94 -14.95 -3.21 -1.93
C ARG A 94 -13.52 -3.75 -1.79
N PRO A 95 -13.32 -5.07 -1.54
CA PRO A 95 -12.00 -5.62 -1.29
C PRO A 95 -11.00 -5.40 -2.44
N HIS A 96 -11.45 -5.52 -3.69
CA HIS A 96 -10.58 -5.30 -4.86
C HIS A 96 -10.12 -3.85 -5.02
N HIS A 97 -10.97 -2.88 -4.65
CA HIS A 97 -10.61 -1.46 -4.67
C HIS A 97 -9.56 -1.18 -3.59
N ARG A 98 -9.80 -1.69 -2.37
CA ARG A 98 -8.87 -1.56 -1.24
C ARG A 98 -7.49 -2.15 -1.57
N LYS A 99 -7.46 -3.35 -2.17
CA LYS A 99 -6.21 -3.99 -2.63
C LYS A 99 -5.50 -3.16 -3.71
N ALA A 100 -6.22 -2.61 -4.68
CA ALA A 100 -5.62 -1.79 -5.74
C ALA A 100 -5.03 -0.48 -5.20
N VAL A 101 -5.72 0.20 -4.28
CA VAL A 101 -5.22 1.43 -3.63
C VAL A 101 -3.99 1.11 -2.78
N MET A 102 -4.06 0.07 -1.94
CA MET A 102 -2.94 -0.36 -1.11
C MET A 102 -1.69 -0.68 -1.97
N ALA A 103 -1.83 -1.48 -3.03
CA ALA A 103 -0.71 -1.82 -3.89
C ALA A 103 -0.07 -0.60 -4.53
N ARG A 104 -0.91 0.36 -4.93
CA ARG A 104 -0.44 1.51 -5.66
C ARG A 104 0.14 2.58 -4.74
N MET A 105 -0.27 2.64 -3.48
CA MET A 105 0.27 3.60 -2.52
C MET A 105 1.73 3.28 -2.16
N LEU A 106 2.14 2.01 -2.23
CA LEU A 106 3.52 1.58 -1.95
C LEU A 106 4.50 2.21 -2.95
N VAL A 107 5.28 3.15 -2.44
CA VAL A 107 6.28 3.91 -3.19
C VAL A 107 7.64 3.72 -2.54
N HIS A 108 8.64 3.44 -3.36
CA HIS A 108 10.01 3.26 -2.89
C HIS A 108 10.56 4.60 -2.36
N PRO A 109 11.12 4.64 -1.14
CA PRO A 109 11.48 5.88 -0.45
C PRO A 109 12.60 6.69 -1.12
N VAL A 110 13.52 6.05 -1.85
CA VAL A 110 14.62 6.73 -2.58
C VAL A 110 14.25 7.11 -4.01
N SER A 111 13.77 6.15 -4.81
CA SER A 111 13.46 6.40 -6.21
C SER A 111 12.13 7.12 -6.41
N GLU A 112 11.31 7.22 -5.37
CA GLU A 112 9.95 7.78 -5.38
C GLU A 112 9.03 7.13 -6.41
N ARG A 113 9.39 5.93 -6.87
CA ARG A 113 8.62 5.18 -7.85
C ARG A 113 7.68 4.20 -7.15
N PRO A 114 6.51 3.93 -7.75
CA PRO A 114 5.63 2.87 -7.27
C PRO A 114 6.38 1.53 -7.26
N VAL A 115 6.26 0.77 -6.17
CA VAL A 115 6.92 -0.54 -6.03
C VAL A 115 6.39 -1.53 -7.07
N HIS A 116 5.08 -1.48 -7.32
CA HIS A 116 4.42 -2.36 -8.29
C HIS A 116 3.87 -1.57 -9.47
N SER A 117 4.20 -2.03 -10.67
CA SER A 117 3.54 -1.60 -11.90
C SER A 117 2.10 -2.10 -11.94
N TRP A 118 1.24 -1.42 -12.71
CA TRP A 118 -0.13 -1.88 -12.96
C TRP A 118 -0.21 -3.31 -13.50
N GLY A 119 0.80 -3.74 -14.26
CA GLY A 119 0.90 -5.10 -14.79
C GLY A 119 1.15 -6.15 -13.69
N GLN A 120 2.05 -5.85 -12.75
CA GLN A 120 2.32 -6.74 -11.62
C GLN A 120 1.09 -6.87 -10.73
N ILE A 121 0.42 -5.76 -10.42
CA ILE A 121 -0.82 -5.78 -9.62
C ILE A 121 -1.91 -6.58 -10.35
N ALA A 122 -2.06 -6.41 -11.65
CA ALA A 122 -3.04 -7.14 -12.45
C ALA A 122 -2.75 -8.65 -12.48
N LYS A 123 -1.49 -9.08 -12.67
CA LYS A 123 -1.09 -10.49 -12.61
C LYS A 123 -1.47 -11.10 -11.26
N VAL A 124 -1.08 -10.42 -10.19
CA VAL A 124 -1.32 -10.85 -8.82
C VAL A 124 -2.82 -10.95 -8.48
N LEU A 125 -3.63 -10.02 -8.96
CA LEU A 125 -5.08 -10.01 -8.74
C LEU A 125 -5.86 -10.87 -9.76
N GLY A 126 -5.17 -11.61 -10.64
CA GLY A 126 -5.80 -12.46 -11.66
C GLY A 126 -6.68 -11.68 -12.65
N THR A 127 -6.28 -10.47 -13.01
CA THR A 127 -7.08 -9.58 -13.88
C THR A 127 -6.21 -8.79 -14.87
N ASN A 128 -6.78 -7.79 -15.54
CA ASN A 128 -6.07 -6.92 -16.47
C ASN A 128 -5.79 -5.52 -15.89
N ARG A 129 -4.87 -4.79 -16.54
CA ARG A 129 -4.38 -3.48 -16.07
C ARG A 129 -5.48 -2.42 -16.02
N SER A 130 -6.43 -2.43 -16.97
CA SER A 130 -7.50 -1.43 -17.02
C SER A 130 -8.50 -1.63 -15.88
N THR A 131 -8.83 -2.87 -15.54
CA THR A 131 -9.66 -3.22 -14.38
C THR A 131 -9.01 -2.76 -13.08
N VAL A 132 -7.70 -3.01 -12.89
CA VAL A 132 -6.99 -2.55 -11.68
C VAL A 132 -6.99 -1.02 -11.58
N ARG A 133 -6.75 -0.29 -12.68
CA ARG A 133 -6.83 1.18 -12.68
C ARG A 133 -8.22 1.66 -12.27
N ARG A 134 -9.27 1.05 -12.81
CA ARG A 134 -10.65 1.38 -12.45
C ARG A 134 -10.95 1.12 -10.98
N TRP A 135 -10.44 0.02 -10.42
CA TRP A 135 -10.56 -0.28 -8.99
C TRP A 135 -9.81 0.73 -8.12
N TYR A 136 -8.61 1.13 -8.54
CA TYR A 136 -7.83 2.17 -7.87
C TYR A 136 -8.60 3.50 -7.85
N GLU A 137 -9.06 3.97 -9.01
CA GLU A 137 -9.84 5.21 -9.12
C GLU A 137 -11.11 5.16 -8.27
N GLY A 138 -11.84 4.04 -8.31
CA GLY A 138 -13.01 3.84 -7.49
C GLY A 138 -12.71 3.79 -5.98
N GLY A 139 -11.52 3.30 -5.59
CA GLY A 139 -11.09 3.31 -4.20
C GLY A 139 -10.71 4.71 -3.71
N VAL A 140 -9.98 5.48 -4.52
CA VAL A 140 -9.67 6.90 -4.24
C VAL A 140 -10.96 7.72 -4.13
N LYS A 141 -11.94 7.46 -5.00
CA LYS A 141 -13.26 8.11 -4.93
C LYS A 141 -13.96 7.84 -3.60
N ALA A 142 -13.96 6.60 -3.12
CA ALA A 142 -14.57 6.24 -1.84
C ALA A 142 -13.90 6.96 -0.64
N ILE A 143 -12.57 7.13 -0.68
CA ILE A 143 -11.85 7.93 0.33
C ILE A 143 -12.31 9.38 0.27
N LEU A 144 -12.39 9.97 -0.92
CA LEU A 144 -12.83 11.36 -1.10
C LEU A 144 -14.26 11.58 -0.61
N GLU A 145 -15.16 10.64 -0.86
CA GLU A 145 -16.54 10.66 -0.36
C GLU A 145 -16.56 10.63 1.17
N THR A 146 -15.78 9.73 1.79
CA THR A 146 -15.67 9.65 3.26
C THR A 146 -15.12 10.94 3.88
N LEU A 147 -14.10 11.55 3.26
CA LEU A 147 -13.51 12.79 3.75
C LEU A 147 -14.45 13.98 3.59
N ALA A 148 -15.25 14.01 2.52
CA ALA A 148 -16.26 15.04 2.31
C ALA A 148 -17.42 14.93 3.29
N GLU A 149 -17.79 13.72 3.73
CA GLU A 149 -18.81 13.49 4.77
C GLU A 149 -18.36 13.89 6.17
N ALA A 150 -17.04 13.90 6.42
CA ALA A 150 -16.46 14.24 7.72
C ALA A 150 -16.12 15.74 7.89
N ALA A 151 -16.25 16.54 6.83
CA ALA A 151 -15.93 17.97 6.78
C ALA A 151 -17.17 18.86 7.01
#